data_AF-A0A0G3UV76-F1
#
_entry.id   AF-A0A0G3UV76-F1
#
_cell.length_a   1.000
_cell.length_b   1.000
_cell.length_c   1.000
_cell.angle_alpha   90.00
_cell.angle_beta   90.00
_cell.angle_gamma   90.00
#
_symmetry.space_group_name_H-M   'P 1'
#
loop_
_entity.id
_entity.type
_entity.pdbx_description
1 polymer ?
#
loop_
_entity_poly.entity_id
_entity_poly.type
_entity_poly.pdbx_seq_one_letter_code
_entity_poly.pdbx_strand_id
1 'polypeptide(L)'
;MTTTPSLTSCIARIALVGDRSPHVKSHTRIPLLLDALAARDGLVLDAYWIPTARASAEAAAGALAGFDAVWVLPGSPYASEAGALAAIRVAREEGIPFLGTCGGFQHAVLEYARGVCGLAGAAHAENDPGAEDPLIAPLACSLVGHEGLVRAEPGSLAESALGAERSVERYHCDYGPAPRHLPALTERGLRLSGHDEDGQVRMAELPGHPFFLATLFQPELAGDGTRPHPVVKALATAAVAHAARRADGVAGRRAATLSASRSAG
;
A
#
# COMPACT_ATOMS: atom_id res chain seq x y z
N MET A 1 -20.11 28.55 -6.73
CA MET A 1 -18.84 28.26 -7.44
C MET A 1 -17.91 27.60 -6.46
N THR A 2 -17.89 26.27 -6.45
CA THR A 2 -16.98 25.46 -5.64
C THR A 2 -15.61 25.52 -6.30
N THR A 3 -14.68 26.25 -5.68
CA THR A 3 -13.29 26.33 -6.13
C THR A 3 -12.65 24.96 -5.92
N THR A 4 -12.39 24.22 -7.00
CA THR A 4 -11.56 23.02 -6.95
C THR A 4 -10.16 23.45 -6.47
N PRO A 5 -9.65 22.94 -5.33
CA PRO A 5 -8.32 23.30 -4.87
C PRO A 5 -7.29 22.88 -5.93
N SER A 6 -6.44 23.83 -6.30
CA SER A 6 -5.31 23.61 -7.20
C SER A 6 -4.33 22.67 -6.52
N LEU A 7 -4.21 21.44 -7.04
CA LEU A 7 -3.34 20.38 -6.49
C LEU A 7 -1.83 20.61 -6.75
N THR A 8 -1.45 21.72 -7.38
CA THR A 8 -0.12 21.90 -7.98
C THR A 8 0.97 22.46 -7.05
N SER A 9 0.95 22.18 -5.74
CA SER A 9 2.03 22.67 -4.85
C SER A 9 2.33 21.85 -3.59
N CYS A 10 1.58 20.80 -3.25
CA CYS A 10 1.88 20.03 -2.03
C CYS A 10 2.84 18.88 -2.33
N ILE A 11 4.05 18.95 -1.76
CA ILE A 11 4.98 17.82 -1.68
C ILE A 11 4.44 16.87 -0.61
N ALA A 12 4.22 15.61 -0.97
CA ALA A 12 3.76 14.59 -0.03
C ALA A 12 4.93 13.74 0.47
N ARG A 13 5.00 13.50 1.77
CA ARG A 13 6.01 12.63 2.37
C ARG A 13 5.53 11.18 2.29
N ILE A 14 6.33 10.30 1.71
CA ILE A 14 6.00 8.87 1.58
C ILE A 14 7.01 7.99 2.34
N ALA A 15 6.48 7.06 3.13
CA ALA A 15 7.26 6.01 3.77
C ALA A 15 7.34 4.79 2.83
N LEU A 16 8.55 4.48 2.37
CA LEU A 16 8.86 3.27 1.62
C LEU A 16 9.35 2.20 2.60
N VAL A 17 8.46 1.29 3.01
CA VAL A 17 8.73 0.30 4.05
C VAL A 17 9.18 -1.01 3.39
N GLY A 18 10.39 -1.46 3.71
CA GLY A 18 10.98 -2.67 3.16
C GLY A 18 12.48 -2.75 3.43
N ASP A 19 13.10 -3.90 3.19
CA ASP A 19 14.52 -4.08 3.44
C ASP A 19 15.33 -3.80 2.16
N ARG A 20 15.80 -2.55 2.02
CA ARG A 20 16.42 -2.07 0.77
C ARG A 20 17.54 -2.98 0.32
N SER A 21 17.48 -3.40 -0.93
CA SER A 21 18.48 -4.28 -1.53
C SER A 21 18.62 -3.98 -3.02
N PRO A 22 19.85 -3.85 -3.55
CA PRO A 22 20.07 -3.69 -4.99
C PRO A 22 19.74 -4.96 -5.78
N HIS A 23 19.61 -6.11 -5.11
CA HIS A 23 19.24 -7.39 -5.73
C HIS A 23 17.73 -7.53 -5.96
N VAL A 24 16.91 -6.65 -5.38
CA VAL A 24 15.48 -6.62 -5.59
C VAL A 24 15.18 -5.60 -6.69
N LYS A 25 14.74 -6.09 -7.86
CA LYS A 25 14.55 -5.26 -9.06
C LYS A 25 13.53 -4.13 -8.88
N SER A 26 12.47 -4.34 -8.10
CA SER A 26 11.51 -3.27 -7.80
C SER A 26 12.16 -2.13 -7.01
N HIS A 27 13.03 -2.44 -6.03
CA HIS A 27 13.73 -1.43 -5.23
C HIS A 27 14.63 -0.50 -6.07
N THR A 28 15.25 -1.02 -7.12
CA THR A 28 16.10 -0.21 -8.00
C THR A 28 15.29 0.65 -8.97
N ARG A 29 14.03 0.28 -9.24
CA ARG A 29 13.14 1.03 -10.13
C ARG A 29 12.38 2.16 -9.43
N ILE A 30 12.08 2.05 -8.14
CA ILE A 30 11.27 3.04 -7.42
C ILE A 30 11.76 4.48 -7.61
N PRO A 31 13.07 4.82 -7.45
CA PRO A 31 13.54 6.20 -7.66
C PRO A 31 13.17 6.75 -9.04
N LEU A 32 13.29 5.93 -10.10
CA LEU A 32 12.95 6.32 -11.47
C LEU A 32 11.45 6.59 -11.62
N LEU A 33 10.61 5.82 -10.93
CA LEU A 33 9.16 6.02 -10.93
C LEU A 33 8.77 7.32 -10.23
N LEU A 34 9.44 7.66 -9.12
CA LEU A 34 9.23 8.92 -8.40
C LEU A 34 9.64 10.12 -9.27
N ASP A 35 10.78 10.04 -9.94
CA ASP A 35 11.23 11.08 -10.88
C ASP A 35 10.24 11.23 -12.05
N ALA A 36 9.74 10.12 -12.58
CA ALA A 36 8.76 10.13 -13.66
C ALA A 36 7.41 10.71 -13.22
N LEU A 37 6.92 10.41 -12.01
CA LEU A 37 5.71 11.04 -11.44
C LEU A 37 5.87 12.55 -11.35
N ALA A 38 7.01 13.03 -10.84
CA ALA A 38 7.28 14.46 -10.71
C ALA A 38 7.33 15.13 -12.09
N ALA A 39 8.09 14.58 -13.03
CA ALA A 39 8.30 15.17 -14.35
C ALA A 39 7.06 15.14 -15.25
N ARG A 40 6.24 14.08 -15.15
CA ARG A 40 5.14 13.84 -16.09
C ARG A 40 3.79 14.23 -15.55
N ASP A 41 3.57 14.01 -14.26
CA ASP A 41 2.27 14.15 -13.61
C ASP A 41 2.24 15.31 -12.61
N GLY A 42 3.39 15.95 -12.33
CA GLY A 42 3.50 17.03 -11.35
C GLY A 42 3.29 16.55 -9.90
N LEU A 43 3.37 15.24 -9.66
CA LEU A 43 3.18 14.62 -8.36
C LEU A 43 4.55 14.43 -7.69
N VAL A 44 4.88 15.28 -6.72
CA VAL A 44 6.17 15.26 -6.04
C VAL A 44 6.04 14.51 -4.71
N LEU A 45 6.77 13.40 -4.58
CA LEU A 45 6.84 12.59 -3.37
C LEU A 45 8.24 12.69 -2.74
N ASP A 46 8.30 13.16 -1.49
CA ASP A 46 9.50 13.15 -0.66
C ASP A 46 9.60 11.79 0.05
N ALA A 47 10.46 10.91 -0.46
CA ALA A 47 10.46 9.49 -0.11
C ALA A 47 11.51 9.10 0.94
N TYR A 48 11.07 8.37 1.95
CA TYR A 48 11.89 7.92 3.07
C TYR A 48 11.88 6.40 3.14
N TRP A 49 13.05 5.79 3.00
CA TRP A 49 13.18 4.35 3.13
C TRP A 49 13.24 3.93 4.60
N ILE A 50 12.30 3.08 5.03
CA ILE A 50 12.18 2.61 6.40
C ILE A 50 12.40 1.09 6.42
N PRO A 51 13.54 0.60 6.94
CA PRO A 51 13.79 -0.83 7.12
C PRO A 51 12.74 -1.46 8.03
N THR A 52 12.34 -2.70 7.75
CA THR A 52 11.27 -3.36 8.51
C THR A 52 11.66 -3.54 9.98
N ALA A 53 12.95 -3.81 10.25
CA ALA A 53 13.50 -3.90 11.61
C ALA A 53 13.34 -2.61 12.44
N ARG A 54 13.14 -1.45 11.82
CA ARG A 54 12.87 -0.18 12.53
C ARG A 54 11.39 0.20 12.55
N ALA A 55 10.60 -0.32 11.62
CA ALA A 55 9.22 0.08 11.41
C ALA A 55 8.34 -0.09 12.66
N SER A 56 8.54 -1.13 13.48
CA SER A 56 7.80 -1.27 14.75
C SER A 56 8.10 -0.13 15.74
N ALA A 57 9.37 0.27 15.85
CA ALA A 57 9.76 1.36 16.75
C ALA A 57 9.26 2.72 16.24
N GLU A 58 9.35 2.97 14.93
CA GLU A 58 8.81 4.16 14.27
C GLU A 58 7.28 4.26 14.42
N ALA A 59 6.57 3.12 14.31
CA ALA A 59 5.14 3.03 14.56
C ALA A 59 4.81 3.38 16.02
N ALA A 60 5.52 2.78 16.98
CA ALA A 60 5.32 3.04 18.41
C ALA A 60 5.63 4.48 18.81
N ALA A 61 6.61 5.11 18.16
CA ALA A 61 6.95 6.52 18.35
C ALA A 61 5.97 7.48 17.65
N GLY A 62 5.01 6.97 16.88
CA GLY A 62 4.06 7.77 16.09
C GLY A 62 4.66 8.45 14.86
N ALA A 63 5.92 8.12 14.50
CA ALA A 63 6.61 8.73 13.36
C ALA A 63 5.93 8.40 12.03
N LEU A 64 5.39 7.17 11.89
CA LEU A 64 4.68 6.74 10.69
C LEU A 64 3.38 7.55 10.43
N ALA A 65 2.72 8.05 11.48
CA ALA A 65 1.53 8.90 11.36
C ALA A 65 1.83 10.31 10.82
N GLY A 66 3.12 10.65 10.69
CA GLY A 66 3.59 11.90 10.10
C GLY A 66 3.68 11.88 8.57
N PHE A 67 3.53 10.72 7.93
CA PHE A 67 3.60 10.55 6.48
C PHE A 67 2.24 10.74 5.82
N ASP A 68 2.27 11.09 4.54
CA ASP A 68 1.09 11.28 3.70
C ASP A 68 0.74 10.03 2.88
N ALA A 69 1.66 9.07 2.82
CA ALA A 69 1.43 7.73 2.30
C ALA A 69 2.42 6.72 2.89
N VAL A 70 2.00 5.45 2.94
CA VAL A 70 2.84 4.30 3.27
C VAL A 70 2.81 3.32 2.09
N TRP A 71 3.98 2.95 1.60
CA TRP A 71 4.14 1.92 0.58
C TRP A 71 5.01 0.79 1.14
N VAL A 72 4.41 -0.38 1.36
CA VAL A 72 5.13 -1.59 1.78
C VAL A 72 5.57 -2.35 0.53
N LEU A 73 6.88 -2.45 0.37
CA LEU A 73 7.55 -2.86 -0.86
C LEU A 73 7.77 -4.38 -0.95
N PRO A 74 8.05 -4.93 -2.15
CA PRO A 74 8.43 -6.33 -2.30
C PRO A 74 9.74 -6.69 -1.58
N GLY A 75 10.07 -7.99 -1.54
CA GLY A 75 11.30 -8.48 -0.91
C GLY A 75 11.08 -9.13 0.45
N SER A 76 9.96 -9.86 0.61
CA SER A 76 9.83 -10.84 1.68
C SER A 76 10.77 -12.04 1.42
N PRO A 77 11.18 -12.81 2.44
CA PRO A 77 10.86 -12.60 3.86
C PRO A 77 11.53 -11.34 4.40
N TYR A 78 10.77 -10.53 5.13
CA TYR A 78 11.29 -9.31 5.75
C TYR A 78 12.19 -9.64 6.94
N ALA A 79 13.17 -8.77 7.20
CA ALA A 79 13.99 -8.84 8.41
C ALA A 79 13.13 -8.72 9.69
N SER A 80 11.98 -8.05 9.61
CA SER A 80 10.97 -8.03 10.66
C SER A 80 9.55 -8.05 10.09
N GLU A 81 8.88 -9.21 10.19
CA GLU A 81 7.44 -9.34 9.88
C GLU A 81 6.63 -8.38 10.76
N ALA A 82 6.90 -8.34 12.07
CA ALA A 82 6.22 -7.45 13.01
C ALA A 82 6.36 -5.97 12.64
N GLY A 83 7.50 -5.57 12.05
CA GLY A 83 7.73 -4.22 11.52
C GLY A 83 6.83 -3.89 10.33
N ALA A 84 6.78 -4.78 9.34
CA ALA A 84 5.89 -4.63 8.18
C ALA A 84 4.42 -4.55 8.64
N LEU A 85 3.98 -5.46 9.50
CA LEU A 85 2.61 -5.47 10.04
C LEU A 85 2.28 -4.21 10.84
N ALA A 86 3.24 -3.67 11.62
CA ALA A 86 3.04 -2.43 12.35
C ALA A 86 2.83 -1.22 11.41
N ALA A 87 3.60 -1.13 10.32
CA ALA A 87 3.44 -0.04 9.36
C ALA A 87 2.09 -0.10 8.63
N ILE A 88 1.67 -1.31 8.23
CA ILE A 88 0.37 -1.53 7.59
C ILE A 88 -0.77 -1.15 8.54
N ARG A 89 -0.69 -1.59 9.81
CA ARG A 89 -1.67 -1.26 10.84
C ARG A 89 -1.82 0.24 11.03
N VAL A 90 -0.70 0.97 11.17
CA VAL A 90 -0.73 2.43 11.30
C VAL A 90 -1.40 3.07 10.10
N ALA A 91 -1.05 2.64 8.87
CA ALA A 91 -1.68 3.20 7.68
C ALA A 91 -3.19 2.98 7.67
N ARG A 92 -3.63 1.75 7.98
CA ARG A 92 -5.04 1.32 8.05
C ARG A 92 -5.83 2.10 9.10
N GLU A 93 -5.29 2.26 10.30
CA GLU A 93 -6.00 2.85 11.44
C GLU A 93 -6.03 4.38 11.38
N GLU A 94 -4.97 5.00 10.85
CA GLU A 94 -4.85 6.46 10.76
C GLU A 94 -5.38 7.05 9.43
N GLY A 95 -5.91 6.22 8.53
CA GLY A 95 -6.45 6.68 7.25
C GLY A 95 -5.38 7.21 6.29
N ILE A 96 -4.14 6.71 6.39
CA ILE A 96 -3.01 7.15 5.58
C ILE A 96 -3.00 6.33 4.28
N PRO A 97 -3.02 6.98 3.10
CA PRO A 97 -2.95 6.30 1.81
C PRO A 97 -1.91 5.17 1.79
N PHE A 98 -2.37 3.97 1.47
CA PHE A 98 -1.58 2.75 1.57
C PHE A 98 -1.48 2.02 0.22
N LEU A 99 -0.26 1.57 -0.10
CA LEU A 99 -0.01 0.58 -1.15
C LEU A 99 0.85 -0.57 -0.60
N GLY A 100 0.42 -1.81 -0.80
CA GLY A 100 1.24 -3.00 -0.53
C GLY A 100 1.46 -3.82 -1.80
N THR A 101 2.69 -4.05 -2.22
CA THR A 101 3.01 -4.78 -3.47
C THR A 101 3.77 -6.08 -3.20
N CYS A 102 3.35 -7.18 -3.84
CA CYS A 102 3.89 -8.53 -3.62
C CYS A 102 3.96 -8.93 -2.13
N GLY A 103 5.15 -8.90 -1.52
CA GLY A 103 5.34 -9.08 -0.08
C GLY A 103 4.46 -8.14 0.75
N GLY A 104 4.31 -6.88 0.32
CA GLY A 104 3.44 -5.92 1.00
C GLY A 104 1.97 -6.29 0.93
N PHE A 105 1.52 -6.92 -0.16
CA PHE A 105 0.16 -7.44 -0.26
C PHE A 105 -0.07 -8.65 0.65
N GLN A 106 0.86 -9.60 0.65
CA GLN A 106 0.81 -10.79 1.51
C GLN A 106 0.72 -10.38 2.99
N HIS A 107 1.53 -9.39 3.39
CA HIS A 107 1.54 -8.90 4.77
C HIS A 107 0.36 -7.98 5.09
N ALA A 108 -0.26 -7.32 4.09
CA ALA A 108 -1.50 -6.57 4.31
C ALA A 108 -2.68 -7.50 4.61
N VAL A 109 -2.77 -8.61 3.88
CA VAL A 109 -3.75 -9.67 4.15
C VAL A 109 -3.50 -10.30 5.53
N LEU A 110 -2.23 -10.54 5.87
CA LEU A 110 -1.83 -11.09 7.18
C LEU A 110 -2.14 -10.15 8.35
N GLU A 111 -1.85 -8.85 8.20
CA GLU A 111 -2.17 -7.81 9.19
C GLU A 111 -3.67 -7.76 9.43
N TYR A 112 -4.47 -7.73 8.37
CA TYR A 112 -5.92 -7.66 8.48
C TYR A 112 -6.52 -8.91 9.14
N ALA A 113 -6.01 -10.09 8.79
CA ALA A 113 -6.43 -11.35 9.39
C ALA A 113 -6.18 -11.37 10.92
N ARG A 114 -4.97 -11.01 11.34
CA ARG A 114 -4.58 -11.01 12.75
C ARG A 114 -5.23 -9.86 13.53
N GLY A 115 -5.23 -8.65 12.98
CA GLY A 115 -5.66 -7.42 13.65
C GLY A 115 -7.16 -7.19 13.66
N VAL A 116 -7.86 -7.52 12.56
CA VAL A 116 -9.30 -7.23 12.41
C VAL A 116 -10.15 -8.50 12.52
N CYS A 117 -9.71 -9.60 11.93
CA CYS A 117 -10.49 -10.83 11.90
C CYS A 117 -10.32 -11.70 13.16
N GLY A 118 -9.36 -11.37 14.03
CA GLY A 118 -9.07 -12.14 15.25
C GLY A 118 -8.34 -13.46 14.99
N LEU A 119 -7.80 -13.66 13.78
CA LEU A 119 -7.07 -14.86 13.38
C LEU A 119 -5.61 -14.76 13.84
N ALA A 120 -5.38 -14.75 15.15
CA ALA A 120 -4.05 -14.55 15.74
C ALA A 120 -3.00 -15.57 15.26
N GLY A 121 -3.43 -16.81 14.95
CA GLY A 121 -2.58 -17.88 14.43
C GLY A 121 -2.39 -17.87 12.91
N ALA A 122 -2.96 -16.91 12.17
CA ALA A 122 -2.73 -16.79 10.73
C ALA A 122 -1.23 -16.67 10.47
N ALA A 123 -0.68 -17.49 9.58
CA ALA A 123 0.76 -17.56 9.32
C ALA A 123 1.08 -17.36 7.84
N HIS A 124 2.32 -16.94 7.58
CA HIS A 124 2.91 -16.87 6.25
C HIS A 124 3.92 -18.00 6.11
N ALA A 125 3.73 -18.91 5.16
CA ALA A 125 4.54 -20.11 5.01
C ALA A 125 6.03 -19.83 4.76
N GLU A 126 6.37 -18.68 4.15
CA GLU A 126 7.76 -18.23 4.00
C GLU A 126 8.43 -17.90 5.34
N ASN A 127 7.67 -17.41 6.31
CA ASN A 127 8.18 -17.00 7.64
C ASN A 127 8.06 -18.13 8.67
N ASP A 128 7.03 -18.95 8.55
CA ASP A 128 6.80 -20.15 9.35
C ASP A 128 6.51 -21.36 8.46
N PRO A 129 7.56 -22.04 7.96
CA PRO A 129 7.41 -23.22 7.11
C PRO A 129 6.73 -24.41 7.79
N GLY A 130 6.62 -24.39 9.12
CA GLY A 130 5.98 -25.45 9.91
C GLY A 130 4.48 -25.25 10.14
N ALA A 131 3.92 -24.10 9.72
CA ALA A 131 2.50 -23.84 9.86
C ALA A 131 1.68 -24.87 9.06
N GLU A 132 0.79 -25.59 9.74
CA GLU A 132 -0.07 -26.60 9.10
C GLU A 132 -1.12 -25.97 8.17
N ASP A 133 -1.59 -24.77 8.52
CA ASP A 133 -2.71 -24.11 7.86
C ASP A 133 -2.42 -22.63 7.50
N PRO A 134 -1.35 -22.34 6.73
CA PRO A 134 -0.91 -20.96 6.53
C PRO A 134 -1.92 -20.17 5.71
N LEU A 135 -2.15 -18.90 6.12
CA LEU A 135 -2.97 -17.93 5.41
C LEU A 135 -2.34 -17.57 4.07
N ILE A 136 -1.04 -17.35 4.07
CA ILE A 136 -0.24 -17.12 2.87
C ILE A 136 0.58 -18.38 2.60
N ALA A 137 0.24 -19.10 1.54
CA ALA A 137 0.80 -20.41 1.19
C ALA A 137 1.62 -20.33 -0.12
N PRO A 138 2.53 -21.28 -0.37
CA PRO A 138 3.21 -21.39 -1.66
C PRO A 138 2.19 -21.50 -2.79
N LEU A 139 2.40 -20.76 -3.86
CA LEU A 139 1.62 -20.90 -5.08
C LEU A 139 1.98 -22.22 -5.76
N ALA A 140 0.96 -22.92 -6.29
CA ALA A 140 1.18 -24.18 -7.01
C ALA A 140 2.10 -24.01 -8.24
N CYS A 141 2.04 -22.84 -8.87
CA CYS A 141 2.95 -22.40 -9.91
C CYS A 141 3.58 -21.07 -9.48
N SER A 142 4.92 -21.00 -9.47
CA SER A 142 5.63 -19.74 -9.26
C SER A 142 5.19 -18.72 -10.30
N LEU A 143 4.97 -17.47 -9.87
CA LEU A 143 4.68 -16.37 -10.77
C LEU A 143 5.93 -15.54 -11.08
N VAL A 144 7.13 -16.00 -10.68
CA VAL A 144 8.36 -15.25 -10.88
C VAL A 144 8.67 -15.04 -12.37
N GLY A 145 8.66 -13.77 -12.80
CA GLY A 145 8.92 -13.40 -14.18
C GLY A 145 7.72 -13.57 -15.12
N HIS A 146 6.57 -14.03 -14.61
CA HIS A 146 5.34 -14.18 -15.36
C HIS A 146 4.58 -12.85 -15.48
N GLU A 147 3.85 -12.72 -16.58
CA GLU A 147 2.80 -11.73 -16.75
C GLU A 147 1.46 -12.46 -16.84
N GLY A 148 0.42 -11.87 -16.25
CA GLY A 148 -0.91 -12.47 -16.21
C GLY A 148 -2.00 -11.42 -16.23
N LEU A 149 -3.14 -11.77 -16.80
CA LEU A 149 -4.31 -10.91 -16.81
C LEU A 149 -4.88 -10.80 -15.39
N VAL A 150 -5.16 -9.58 -14.95
CA VAL A 150 -5.92 -9.28 -13.75
C VAL A 150 -7.20 -8.56 -14.16
N ARG A 151 -8.33 -9.04 -13.65
CA ARG A 151 -9.62 -8.38 -13.75
C ARG A 151 -9.95 -7.70 -12.43
N ALA A 152 -10.16 -6.40 -12.46
CA ALA A 152 -10.68 -5.66 -11.31
C ALA A 152 -12.20 -5.84 -11.19
N GLU A 153 -12.71 -5.85 -9.96
CA GLU A 153 -14.14 -5.84 -9.70
C GLU A 153 -14.74 -4.46 -10.05
N PRO A 154 -15.92 -4.41 -10.69
CA PRO A 154 -16.59 -3.14 -10.98
C PRO A 154 -16.84 -2.28 -9.73
N GLY A 155 -16.65 -0.97 -9.86
CA GLY A 155 -16.85 -0.01 -8.78
C GLY A 155 -15.87 -0.16 -7.62
N SER A 156 -14.73 -0.80 -7.83
CA SER A 156 -13.65 -0.92 -6.84
C SER A 156 -12.64 0.22 -6.95
N LEU A 157 -11.86 0.42 -5.87
CA LEU A 157 -10.67 1.27 -5.94
C LEU A 157 -9.67 0.70 -6.95
N ALA A 158 -9.54 -0.62 -7.03
CA ALA A 158 -8.70 -1.30 -8.03
C ALA A 158 -9.04 -0.89 -9.47
N GLU A 159 -10.32 -0.97 -9.88
CA GLU A 159 -10.76 -0.57 -11.23
C GLU A 159 -10.48 0.91 -11.48
N SER A 160 -10.79 1.78 -10.51
CA SER A 160 -10.50 3.20 -10.61
C SER A 160 -9.01 3.50 -10.71
N ALA A 161 -8.16 2.78 -9.98
CA ALA A 161 -6.71 2.99 -9.97
C ALA A 161 -6.05 2.49 -11.26
N LEU A 162 -6.55 1.38 -11.82
CA LEU A 162 -6.11 0.87 -13.12
C LEU A 162 -6.63 1.72 -14.28
N GLY A 163 -7.80 2.32 -14.14
CA GLY A 163 -8.51 3.02 -15.21
C GLY A 163 -9.09 2.07 -16.26
N ALA A 164 -9.19 0.77 -15.94
CA ALA A 164 -9.68 -0.28 -16.81
C ALA A 164 -10.17 -1.47 -15.98
N GLU A 165 -11.11 -2.24 -16.52
CA GLU A 165 -11.59 -3.51 -15.92
C GLU A 165 -10.53 -4.61 -15.94
N ARG A 166 -9.56 -4.53 -16.86
CA ARG A 166 -8.53 -5.55 -17.07
C ARG A 166 -7.16 -4.91 -17.30
N SER A 167 -6.13 -5.52 -16.72
CA SER A 167 -4.74 -5.16 -16.93
C SER A 167 -3.85 -6.41 -17.02
N VAL A 168 -2.72 -6.30 -17.72
CA VAL A 168 -1.71 -7.36 -17.75
C VAL A 168 -0.61 -6.95 -16.78
N GLU A 169 -0.39 -7.79 -15.78
CA GLU A 169 0.44 -7.44 -14.62
C GLU A 169 1.59 -8.41 -14.46
N ARG A 170 2.71 -7.89 -13.93
CA ARG A 170 3.96 -8.64 -13.77
C ARG A 170 4.18 -9.08 -12.33
N TYR A 171 4.62 -10.32 -12.17
CA TYR A 171 4.76 -10.96 -10.87
C TYR A 171 6.22 -11.34 -10.57
N HIS A 172 6.51 -11.36 -9.27
CA HIS A 172 7.77 -11.87 -8.72
C HIS A 172 7.53 -12.36 -7.29
N CYS A 173 6.60 -13.31 -7.15
CA CYS A 173 6.17 -13.85 -5.87
C CYS A 173 5.93 -15.37 -6.00
N ASP A 174 6.35 -16.11 -4.99
CA ASP A 174 6.13 -17.57 -4.88
C ASP A 174 5.00 -17.93 -3.91
N TYR A 175 4.39 -16.94 -3.26
CA TYR A 175 3.36 -17.13 -2.24
C TYR A 175 2.12 -16.28 -2.50
N GLY A 176 0.95 -16.74 -2.05
CA GLY A 176 -0.32 -16.03 -2.17
C GLY A 176 -1.35 -16.50 -1.12
N PRO A 177 -2.49 -15.80 -1.03
CA PRO A 177 -3.50 -16.10 -0.03
C PRO A 177 -4.19 -17.42 -0.35
N ALA A 178 -4.30 -18.29 0.65
CA ALA A 178 -4.95 -19.57 0.49
C ALA A 178 -6.48 -19.39 0.43
N PRO A 179 -7.16 -19.94 -0.60
CA PRO A 179 -8.59 -19.68 -0.84
C PRO A 179 -9.52 -19.95 0.34
N ARG A 180 -9.22 -20.96 1.16
CA ARG A 180 -10.03 -21.37 2.32
C ARG A 180 -10.16 -20.30 3.41
N HIS A 181 -9.20 -19.37 3.50
CA HIS A 181 -9.20 -18.31 4.51
C HIS A 181 -9.87 -17.02 4.03
N LEU A 182 -10.09 -16.88 2.71
CA LEU A 182 -10.64 -15.67 2.11
C LEU A 182 -12.03 -15.27 2.65
N PRO A 183 -12.99 -16.20 2.89
CA PRO A 183 -14.30 -15.83 3.41
C PRO A 183 -14.23 -15.09 4.75
N ALA A 184 -13.34 -15.51 5.66
CA ALA A 184 -13.19 -14.86 6.96
C ALA A 184 -12.72 -13.39 6.85
N LEU A 185 -11.96 -13.07 5.79
CA LEU A 185 -11.51 -11.70 5.52
C LEU A 185 -12.62 -10.85 4.92
N THR A 186 -13.38 -11.40 3.97
CA THR A 186 -14.45 -10.67 3.29
C THR A 186 -15.65 -10.42 4.19
N GLU A 187 -15.99 -11.37 5.06
CA GLU A 187 -17.03 -11.21 6.09
C GLU A 187 -16.73 -10.07 7.08
N ARG A 188 -15.45 -9.71 7.25
CA ARG A 188 -15.02 -8.60 8.10
C ARG A 188 -14.81 -7.29 7.36
N GLY A 189 -14.99 -7.29 6.04
CA GLY A 189 -15.04 -6.08 5.22
C GLY A 189 -13.85 -5.86 4.31
N LEU A 190 -12.85 -6.75 4.26
CA LEU A 190 -11.81 -6.67 3.24
C LEU A 190 -12.41 -7.04 1.87
N ARG A 191 -12.24 -6.18 0.86
CA ARG A 191 -12.70 -6.48 -0.49
C ARG A 191 -11.57 -7.08 -1.31
N LEU A 192 -11.81 -8.25 -1.91
CA LEU A 192 -10.87 -8.89 -2.83
C LEU A 192 -11.17 -8.35 -4.23
N SER A 193 -10.59 -7.19 -4.55
CA SER A 193 -11.04 -6.35 -5.66
C SER A 193 -10.41 -6.69 -7.02
N GLY A 194 -9.61 -7.74 -7.12
CA GLY A 194 -9.03 -8.16 -8.38
C GLY A 194 -8.60 -9.63 -8.40
N HIS A 195 -8.87 -10.29 -9.52
CA HIS A 195 -8.67 -11.73 -9.71
C HIS A 195 -7.98 -12.04 -11.03
N ASP A 196 -7.28 -13.17 -11.11
CA ASP A 196 -6.83 -13.71 -12.39
C ASP A 196 -7.94 -14.52 -13.10
N GLU A 197 -7.57 -15.16 -14.21
CA GLU A 197 -8.49 -15.96 -15.03
C GLU A 197 -9.00 -17.23 -14.32
N ASP A 198 -8.26 -17.73 -13.33
CA ASP A 198 -8.63 -18.88 -12.50
C ASP A 198 -9.39 -18.47 -11.22
N GLY A 199 -9.72 -17.17 -11.09
CA GLY A 199 -10.42 -16.60 -9.94
C GLY A 199 -9.54 -16.39 -8.70
N GLN A 200 -8.22 -16.61 -8.79
CA GLN A 200 -7.30 -16.41 -7.68
C GLN A 200 -7.14 -14.92 -7.39
N VAL A 201 -7.06 -14.56 -6.11
CA VAL A 201 -6.96 -13.16 -5.68
C VAL A 201 -5.61 -12.58 -6.08
N ARG A 202 -5.65 -11.42 -6.74
CA ARG A 202 -4.49 -10.62 -7.15
C ARG A 202 -4.50 -9.21 -6.58
N MET A 203 -5.65 -8.71 -6.12
CA MET A 203 -5.77 -7.40 -5.49
C MET A 203 -6.74 -7.45 -4.30
N ALA A 204 -6.45 -6.66 -3.27
CA ALA A 204 -7.34 -6.44 -2.15
C ALA A 204 -7.37 -4.95 -1.77
N GLU A 205 -8.50 -4.49 -1.27
CA GLU A 205 -8.71 -3.13 -0.81
C GLU A 205 -9.57 -3.10 0.45
N LEU A 206 -9.52 -1.97 1.17
CA LEU A 206 -10.34 -1.75 2.36
C LEU A 206 -11.39 -0.68 2.10
N PRO A 207 -12.66 -1.05 1.83
CA PRO A 207 -13.77 -0.12 1.73
C PRO A 207 -13.85 0.82 2.94
N GLY A 208 -14.15 2.09 2.68
CA GLY A 208 -14.22 3.14 3.71
C GLY A 208 -12.88 3.76 4.09
N HIS A 209 -11.74 3.14 3.74
CA HIS A 209 -10.43 3.78 3.88
C HIS A 209 -10.19 4.78 2.74
N PRO A 210 -9.55 5.96 2.97
CA PRO A 210 -9.36 6.98 1.93
C PRO A 210 -8.63 6.49 0.68
N PHE A 211 -7.63 5.62 0.87
CA PHE A 211 -6.95 4.86 -0.18
C PHE A 211 -6.21 3.69 0.47
N PHE A 212 -6.67 2.46 0.31
CA PHE A 212 -5.97 1.26 0.79
C PHE A 212 -6.02 0.22 -0.31
N LEU A 213 -4.90 0.02 -0.99
CA LEU A 213 -4.81 -0.93 -2.09
C LEU A 213 -3.62 -1.84 -1.87
N ALA A 214 -3.79 -3.12 -2.15
CA ALA A 214 -2.73 -4.09 -2.10
C ALA A 214 -2.78 -4.96 -3.35
N THR A 215 -1.64 -5.19 -3.99
CA THR A 215 -1.53 -5.95 -5.23
C THR A 215 -0.49 -7.05 -5.08
N LEU A 216 -0.83 -8.28 -5.48
CA LEU A 216 0.15 -9.36 -5.50
C LEU A 216 1.19 -9.14 -6.60
N PHE A 217 0.80 -8.56 -7.73
CA PHE A 217 1.74 -8.14 -8.76
C PHE A 217 2.58 -6.94 -8.31
N GLN A 218 3.66 -6.70 -9.06
CA GLN A 218 4.61 -5.61 -8.83
C GLN A 218 4.46 -4.52 -9.89
N PRO A 219 3.63 -3.49 -9.66
CA PRO A 219 3.49 -2.37 -10.59
C PRO A 219 4.82 -1.63 -10.83
N GLU A 220 5.80 -1.78 -9.93
CA GLU A 220 7.16 -1.25 -10.09
C GLU A 220 7.91 -1.87 -11.26
N LEU A 221 7.52 -3.09 -11.66
CA LEU A 221 8.13 -3.82 -12.77
C LEU A 221 7.43 -3.58 -14.11
N ALA A 222 6.35 -2.80 -14.14
CA ALA A 222 5.62 -2.48 -15.36
C ALA A 222 6.48 -1.68 -16.35
N GLY A 223 6.40 -2.06 -17.63
CA GLY A 223 7.10 -1.40 -18.73
C GLY A 223 8.62 -1.29 -18.56
N ASP A 224 9.17 -0.26 -19.19
CA ASP A 224 10.61 0.06 -19.20
C ASP A 224 11.04 0.99 -18.05
N GLY A 225 10.11 1.39 -17.18
CA GLY A 225 10.36 2.32 -16.07
C GLY A 225 10.26 3.80 -16.45
N THR A 226 9.88 4.15 -17.69
CA THR A 226 9.71 5.54 -18.12
C THR A 226 8.34 6.13 -17.81
N ARG A 227 7.35 5.27 -17.52
CA ARG A 227 5.98 5.65 -17.17
C ARG A 227 5.56 4.95 -15.87
N PRO A 228 5.14 5.70 -14.84
CA PRO A 228 4.58 5.11 -13.64
C PRO A 228 3.34 4.29 -13.96
N HIS A 229 3.22 3.14 -13.31
CA HIS A 229 2.01 2.33 -13.39
C HIS A 229 0.80 3.11 -12.84
N PRO A 230 -0.42 2.94 -13.39
CA PRO A 230 -1.62 3.62 -12.90
C PRO A 230 -1.85 3.49 -11.39
N VAL A 231 -1.62 2.30 -10.82
CA VAL A 231 -1.70 2.07 -9.35
C VAL A 231 -0.72 2.95 -8.56
N VAL A 232 0.51 3.10 -9.04
CA VAL A 232 1.54 3.94 -8.38
C VAL A 232 1.16 5.42 -8.49
N LYS A 233 0.64 5.84 -9.63
CA LYS A 233 0.10 7.20 -9.82
C LYS A 233 -1.12 7.46 -8.93
N ALA A 234 -1.99 6.46 -8.74
CA ALA A 234 -3.16 6.57 -7.87
C ALA A 234 -2.74 6.77 -6.40
N LEU A 235 -1.75 6.01 -5.92
CA LEU A 235 -1.15 6.23 -4.60
C LEU A 235 -0.58 7.65 -4.48
N ALA A 236 0.23 8.09 -5.45
CA ALA A 236 0.84 9.42 -5.43
C ALA A 236 -0.21 10.54 -5.39
N THR A 237 -1.30 10.37 -6.14
CA THR A 237 -2.44 11.30 -6.13
C THR A 237 -3.13 11.33 -4.76
N ALA A 238 -3.36 10.16 -4.16
CA ALA A 238 -3.94 10.06 -2.82
C ALA A 238 -3.03 10.68 -1.75
N ALA A 239 -1.71 10.50 -1.87
CA ALA A 239 -0.71 11.08 -0.98
C ALA A 239 -0.72 12.61 -1.03
N VAL A 240 -0.67 13.21 -2.22
CA VAL A 240 -0.73 14.67 -2.40
C VAL A 240 -2.05 15.23 -1.86
N ALA A 241 -3.16 14.55 -2.10
CA ALA A 241 -4.45 14.96 -1.55
C ALA A 241 -4.49 14.86 -0.01
N HIS A 242 -3.86 13.85 0.58
CA HIS A 242 -3.75 13.70 2.03
C HIS A 242 -2.87 14.80 2.64
N ALA A 243 -1.73 15.12 2.01
CA ALA A 243 -0.83 16.21 2.41
C ALA A 243 -1.57 17.56 2.42
N ALA A 244 -2.32 17.86 1.37
CA ALA A 244 -3.11 19.09 1.28
C ALA A 244 -4.14 19.21 2.43
N ARG A 245 -4.91 18.14 2.70
CA ARG A 245 -5.88 18.12 3.81
C ARG A 245 -5.22 18.33 5.17
N ARG A 246 -4.02 17.75 5.39
CA ARG A 246 -3.27 17.93 6.64
C ARG A 246 -2.78 19.37 6.79
N ALA A 247 -2.27 19.98 5.73
CA ALA A 247 -1.83 21.37 5.74
C ALA A 247 -2.98 22.32 6.10
N ASP A 248 -4.15 22.12 5.49
CA ASP A 248 -5.36 22.90 5.78
C ASP A 248 -5.81 22.73 7.24
N GLY A 249 -5.80 21.50 7.76
CA GLY A 249 -6.14 21.21 9.15
C GLY A 249 -5.18 21.87 10.16
N VAL A 250 -3.89 21.93 9.85
CA VAL A 250 -2.89 22.62 10.68
C VAL A 250 -3.10 24.14 10.65
N ALA A 251 -3.35 24.71 9.47
CA ALA A 251 -3.63 26.13 9.31
C ALA A 251 -4.89 26.56 10.08
N GLY A 252 -5.98 25.78 10.00
CA GLY A 252 -7.22 26.02 10.74
C GLY A 252 -7.03 26.00 12.27
N ARG A 253 -6.29 25.03 12.81
CA ARG A 253 -5.98 24.97 14.25
C ARG A 253 -5.14 26.16 14.73
N ARG A 254 -4.17 26.60 13.93
CA ARG A 254 -3.34 27.78 14.24
C ARG A 254 -4.18 29.06 14.25
N ALA A 255 -5.06 29.25 13.27
CA ALA A 255 -5.95 30.40 13.21
C ALA A 255 -6.91 30.46 14.41
N ALA A 256 -7.50 29.32 14.79
CA ALA A 256 -8.39 29.22 15.96
C ALA A 256 -7.66 29.55 17.27
N THR A 257 -6.42 29.08 17.44
CA THR A 257 -5.60 29.36 18.63
C THR A 257 -5.25 30.85 18.75
N LEU A 258 -4.94 31.51 17.63
CA LEU A 258 -4.66 32.96 17.58
C LEU A 258 -5.90 33.83 17.81
N SER A 259 -7.09 33.36 17.44
CA SER A 259 -8.36 34.05 17.73
C SER A 259 -8.75 33.95 19.21
N ALA A 260 -8.51 32.78 19.82
CA ALA A 260 -8.75 32.56 21.25
C ALA A 260 -7.84 33.40 22.15
N SER A 261 -6.59 33.66 21.76
CA SER A 261 -5.68 34.53 22.53
C SER A 261 -6.00 36.02 22.42
N ARG A 262 -6.65 36.46 21.32
CA ARG A 262 -7.07 37.86 21.11
C ARG A 262 -8.40 38.22 21.76
N SER A 263 -9.23 37.23 22.10
CA SER A 263 -10.51 37.43 22.78
C SER A 263 -10.40 37.34 24.30
N ALA A 264 -9.23 36.95 24.82
CA ALA A 264 -8.93 36.82 26.24
C ALA A 264 -8.05 37.98 26.80
N GLY A 265 -7.75 39.01 26.00
CA GLY A 265 -7.02 40.21 26.39
C GLY A 265 -7.81 41.47 26.07
#